data_AF-A0A352Z1H4-F1
#
_entry.id   AF-A0A352Z1H4-F1
#
_cell.length_a   1.000
_cell.length_b   1.000
_cell.length_c   1.000
_cell.angle_alpha   90.00
_cell.angle_beta   90.00
_cell.angle_gamma   90.00
#
_symmetry.space_group_name_H-M   'P 1'
#
loop_
_entity.id
_entity.type
_entity.pdbx_description
1 polymer ?
#
loop_
_entity_poly.entity_id
_entity_poly.type
_entity_poly.pdbx_seq_one_letter_code
_entity_poly.pdbx_strand_id
1 'polypeptide(L)'
;MNRSEDPRVIRAKELLVEYEGMSNGINGIKAFHLLDSAFAIFNGIPDYIGSYEKGVIYNNKCSAIMLNTIYDSVIGKEEKSQLLAMAMDYCDSSILTYKIWLDEWEGLSSEEVADKLKPFMNENDPAYSGFNFDKIFRRRVKNIITAQYETARRLSVSYTNKGTIFRHLYEPDSALVYVRMALSLWEDNRTAKSNLSVLMGGEPVKPKLIESLFPPDRKKN
;
A
#
# COMPACT_ATOMS: atom_id res chain seq x y z
N MET A 1 21.20 5.43 9.62
CA MET A 1 19.90 5.91 10.15
C MET A 1 19.75 7.39 9.81
N ASN A 2 18.70 7.78 9.09
CA ASN A 2 18.50 9.16 8.65
C ASN A 2 17.93 10.00 9.81
N ARG A 3 18.74 10.93 10.38
CA ARG A 3 18.36 11.77 11.54
C ARG A 3 17.20 12.76 11.29
N SER A 4 16.62 12.77 10.09
CA SER A 4 15.44 13.60 9.76
C SER A 4 14.13 12.83 9.77
N GLU A 5 14.14 11.52 9.97
CA GLU A 5 12.90 10.74 10.07
C GLU A 5 12.25 10.95 11.44
N ASP A 6 10.91 10.90 11.48
CA ASP A 6 10.14 11.03 12.72
C ASP A 6 10.44 9.84 13.65
N PRO A 7 11.11 10.07 14.80
CA PRO A 7 11.57 9.01 15.70
C PRO A 7 10.43 8.15 16.24
N ARG A 8 9.20 8.68 16.31
CA ARG A 8 8.02 7.95 16.82
C ARG A 8 7.64 6.78 15.93
N VAL A 9 7.94 6.85 14.62
CA VAL A 9 7.57 5.82 13.63
C VAL A 9 8.74 5.08 12.99
N ILE A 10 9.99 5.36 13.38
CA ILE A 10 11.16 4.68 12.80
C ILE A 10 11.02 3.16 12.94
N ARG A 11 10.61 2.69 14.13
CA ARG A 11 10.44 1.25 14.36
C ARG A 11 9.38 0.62 13.47
N ALA A 12 8.27 1.33 13.22
CA ALA A 12 7.24 0.84 12.30
C ALA A 12 7.79 0.68 10.87
N LYS A 13 8.60 1.65 10.41
CA LYS A 13 9.23 1.57 9.08
C LYS A 13 10.24 0.43 8.98
N GLU A 14 11.02 0.19 10.03
CA GLU A 14 11.94 -0.96 10.09
C GLU A 14 11.20 -2.29 10.00
N LEU A 15 10.08 -2.43 10.72
CA LEU A 15 9.24 -3.63 10.66
C LEU A 15 8.66 -3.88 9.26
N LEU A 16 8.27 -2.81 8.55
CA LEU A 16 7.82 -2.93 7.15
C LEU A 16 8.94 -3.39 6.21
N VAL A 17 10.16 -2.87 6.38
CA VAL A 17 11.34 -3.29 5.61
C VAL A 17 11.70 -4.75 5.92
N GLU A 18 11.63 -5.15 7.18
CA GLU A 18 11.86 -6.54 7.62
C GLU A 18 10.81 -7.47 7.00
N TYR A 19 9.54 -7.08 7.01
CA TYR A 19 8.47 -7.80 6.33
C TYR A 19 8.77 -7.96 4.83
N GLU A 20 9.15 -6.90 4.13
CA GLU A 20 9.48 -6.94 2.70
C GLU A 20 10.61 -7.95 2.43
N GLY A 21 11.66 -7.95 3.26
CA GLY A 21 12.77 -8.91 3.17
C GLY A 21 12.37 -10.37 3.37
N MET A 22 11.36 -10.63 4.20
CA MET A 22 10.86 -11.99 4.48
C MET A 22 9.78 -12.45 3.49
N SER A 23 9.04 -11.51 2.89
CA SER A 23 7.82 -11.76 2.10
C SER A 23 8.07 -12.24 0.66
N ASN A 24 9.31 -12.57 0.29
CA ASN A 24 9.61 -13.11 -1.04
C ASN A 24 8.88 -14.44 -1.28
N GLY A 25 7.75 -14.38 -1.99
CA GLY A 25 6.92 -15.53 -2.38
C GLY A 25 5.84 -15.91 -1.36
N ILE A 26 5.69 -17.21 -1.12
CA ILE A 26 4.60 -17.84 -0.35
C ILE A 26 4.73 -17.56 1.18
N ASN A 27 5.90 -17.15 1.67
CA ASN A 27 6.10 -16.97 3.12
C ASN A 27 5.51 -15.69 3.75
N GLY A 28 4.84 -14.82 2.97
CA GLY A 28 4.33 -13.53 3.45
C GLY A 28 3.42 -13.62 4.70
N ILE A 29 2.61 -14.68 4.82
CA ILE A 29 1.70 -14.86 5.97
C ILE A 29 2.46 -15.03 7.30
N LYS A 30 3.61 -15.73 7.29
CA LYS A 30 4.40 -15.97 8.51
C LYS A 30 4.94 -14.67 9.12
N ALA A 31 5.09 -13.63 8.31
CA ALA A 31 5.60 -12.32 8.71
C ALA A 31 4.50 -11.33 9.13
N PHE A 32 3.23 -11.75 9.27
CA PHE A 32 2.12 -10.86 9.64
C PHE A 32 2.31 -10.17 10.99
N HIS A 33 2.98 -10.82 11.94
CA HIS A 33 3.29 -10.23 13.24
C HIS A 33 4.11 -8.92 13.11
N LEU A 34 4.94 -8.78 12.08
CA LEU A 34 5.68 -7.53 11.80
C LEU A 34 4.73 -6.43 11.32
N LEU A 35 3.79 -6.78 10.44
CA LEU A 35 2.76 -5.87 9.95
C LEU A 35 1.82 -5.40 11.07
N ASP A 36 1.41 -6.31 11.95
CA ASP A 36 0.57 -6.00 13.12
C ASP A 36 1.29 -5.08 14.10
N SER A 37 2.57 -5.33 14.33
CA SER A 37 3.42 -4.49 15.19
C SER A 37 3.58 -3.09 14.59
N ALA A 38 3.82 -2.97 13.28
CA ALA A 38 3.89 -1.68 12.60
C ALA A 38 2.54 -0.94 12.65
N PHE A 39 1.43 -1.66 12.46
CA PHE A 39 0.09 -1.10 12.53
C PHE A 39 -0.20 -0.51 13.91
N ALA A 40 0.14 -1.22 14.98
CA ALA A 40 -0.06 -0.77 16.35
C ALA A 40 0.69 0.55 16.63
N ILE A 41 1.93 0.69 16.12
CA ILE A 41 2.70 1.93 16.26
C ILE A 41 2.02 3.08 15.52
N PHE A 42 1.64 2.91 14.25
CA PHE A 42 0.95 3.96 13.50
C PHE A 42 -0.39 4.35 14.14
N ASN A 43 -1.12 3.38 14.69
CA ASN A 43 -2.40 3.62 15.34
C ASN A 43 -2.26 4.31 16.71
N GLY A 44 -1.09 4.22 17.34
CA GLY A 44 -0.81 4.85 18.63
C GLY A 44 -0.40 6.33 18.53
N ILE A 45 -0.16 6.85 17.33
CA ILE A 45 0.35 8.21 17.13
C ILE A 45 -0.73 9.06 16.44
N PRO A 46 -1.19 10.17 17.04
CA PRO A 46 -2.32 10.95 16.53
C PRO A 46 -2.24 11.34 15.05
N ASP A 47 -1.10 11.84 14.55
CA ASP A 47 -0.94 12.21 13.14
C ASP A 47 -0.74 11.02 12.18
N TYR A 48 -0.71 9.79 12.69
CA TYR A 48 -0.61 8.57 11.88
C TYR A 48 -1.87 7.69 11.93
N ILE A 49 -2.86 7.99 12.77
CA ILE A 49 -4.10 7.20 12.89
C ILE A 49 -4.82 7.05 11.54
N GLY A 50 -4.88 8.13 10.76
CA GLY A 50 -5.48 8.19 9.42
C GLY A 50 -4.48 7.99 8.28
N SER A 51 -3.25 7.54 8.55
CA SER A 51 -2.18 7.56 7.56
C SER A 51 -2.27 6.48 6.49
N TYR A 52 -1.72 6.76 5.30
CA TYR A 52 -1.69 5.82 4.17
C TYR A 52 -0.85 4.56 4.48
N GLU A 53 0.08 4.61 5.43
CA GLU A 53 0.91 3.49 5.86
C GLU A 53 0.06 2.30 6.36
N LYS A 54 -1.10 2.56 6.97
CA LYS A 54 -2.06 1.50 7.34
C LYS A 54 -2.66 0.81 6.12
N GLY A 55 -2.91 1.57 5.05
CA GLY A 55 -3.33 1.01 3.76
C GLY A 55 -2.24 0.11 3.17
N VAL A 56 -0.97 0.47 3.31
CA VAL A 56 0.16 -0.38 2.87
C VAL A 56 0.14 -1.72 3.60
N ILE A 57 -0.06 -1.70 4.91
CA ILE A 57 -0.15 -2.90 5.74
C ILE A 57 -1.30 -3.81 5.29
N TYR A 58 -2.50 -3.24 5.12
CA TYR A 58 -3.65 -4.01 4.64
C TYR A 58 -3.43 -4.59 3.24
N ASN A 59 -2.87 -3.80 2.31
CA ASN A 59 -2.56 -4.28 0.97
C ASN A 59 -1.54 -5.41 0.98
N ASN A 60 -0.52 -5.34 1.84
CA ASN A 60 0.48 -6.39 2.00
C ASN A 60 -0.15 -7.70 2.52
N LYS A 61 -1.06 -7.62 3.50
CA LYS A 61 -1.80 -8.79 3.99
C LYS A 61 -2.69 -9.41 2.89
N CYS A 62 -3.44 -8.57 2.18
CA CYS A 62 -4.23 -8.98 1.02
C CYS A 62 -3.36 -9.72 0.00
N SER A 63 -2.26 -9.11 -0.44
CA SER A 63 -1.35 -9.72 -1.42
C SER A 63 -0.76 -11.04 -0.94
N ALA A 64 -0.33 -11.12 0.32
CA ALA A 64 0.24 -12.35 0.87
C ALA A 64 -0.78 -13.50 0.87
N ILE A 65 -1.99 -13.29 1.39
CA ILE A 65 -3.04 -14.32 1.40
C ILE A 65 -3.43 -14.69 -0.02
N MET A 66 -3.70 -13.69 -0.87
CA MET A 66 -4.10 -13.90 -2.26
C MET A 66 -3.08 -14.74 -3.02
N LEU A 67 -1.79 -14.39 -2.96
CA LEU A 67 -0.73 -15.12 -3.67
C LEU A 67 -0.57 -16.55 -3.13
N ASN A 68 -0.57 -16.74 -1.81
CA ASN A 68 -0.55 -18.07 -1.20
C ASN A 68 -1.71 -18.93 -1.72
N THR A 69 -2.92 -18.36 -1.69
CA THR A 69 -4.15 -19.06 -2.03
C THR A 69 -4.27 -19.40 -3.52
N ILE A 70 -3.70 -18.56 -4.40
CA ILE A 70 -3.74 -18.78 -5.85
C ILE A 70 -2.71 -19.84 -6.26
N TYR A 71 -1.52 -19.82 -5.67
CA TYR A 71 -0.39 -20.67 -6.08
C TYR A 71 -0.24 -21.96 -5.30
N ASP A 72 -0.88 -22.10 -4.14
CA ASP A 72 -0.90 -23.35 -3.38
C ASP A 72 -1.94 -24.31 -3.99
N SER A 73 -1.45 -25.41 -4.57
CA SER A 73 -2.26 -26.45 -5.20
C SER A 73 -2.85 -27.47 -4.21
N VAL A 74 -2.46 -27.40 -2.94
CA VAL A 74 -2.94 -28.32 -1.89
C VAL A 74 -4.24 -27.80 -1.28
N ILE A 75 -4.50 -26.50 -1.36
CA ILE A 75 -5.70 -25.86 -0.79
C ILE A 75 -6.97 -26.32 -1.53
N GLY A 76 -7.92 -26.87 -0.77
CA GLY A 76 -9.22 -27.30 -1.29
C GLY A 76 -10.08 -26.13 -1.76
N LYS A 77 -11.09 -26.40 -2.60
CA LYS A 77 -11.95 -25.34 -3.18
C LYS A 77 -12.64 -24.46 -2.12
N GLU A 78 -13.16 -25.06 -1.06
CA GLU A 78 -13.88 -24.33 0.00
C GLU A 78 -12.93 -23.42 0.81
N GLU A 79 -11.79 -23.98 1.25
CA GLU A 79 -10.74 -23.23 1.94
C GLU A 79 -10.21 -22.09 1.06
N LYS A 80 -10.03 -22.34 -0.24
CA LYS A 80 -9.64 -21.32 -1.22
C LYS A 80 -10.62 -20.14 -1.23
N SER A 81 -11.92 -20.42 -1.28
CA SER A 81 -12.94 -19.36 -1.23
C SER A 81 -12.91 -18.57 0.07
N GLN A 82 -12.70 -19.22 1.22
CA GLN A 82 -12.60 -18.55 2.52
C GLN A 82 -11.35 -17.65 2.61
N LEU A 83 -10.20 -18.14 2.16
CA LEU A 83 -8.96 -17.37 2.14
C LEU A 83 -9.03 -16.18 1.16
N LEU A 84 -9.65 -16.37 0.00
CA LEU A 84 -9.89 -15.27 -0.95
C LEU A 84 -10.87 -14.22 -0.38
N ALA A 85 -11.89 -14.64 0.36
CA ALA A 85 -12.77 -13.70 1.08
C ALA A 85 -12.00 -12.91 2.14
N MET A 86 -11.14 -13.56 2.92
CA MET A 86 -10.27 -12.87 3.88
C MET A 86 -9.30 -11.89 3.21
N ALA A 87 -8.72 -12.27 2.06
CA ALA A 87 -7.90 -11.36 1.27
C ALA A 87 -8.72 -10.15 0.78
N MET A 88 -9.99 -10.36 0.41
CA MET A 88 -10.91 -9.30 0.00
C MET A 88 -11.15 -8.28 1.12
N ASP A 89 -11.37 -8.75 2.35
CA ASP A 89 -11.59 -7.85 3.51
C ASP A 89 -10.39 -6.93 3.77
N TYR A 90 -9.16 -7.47 3.66
CA TYR A 90 -7.95 -6.66 3.74
C TYR A 90 -7.81 -5.72 2.54
N CYS A 91 -8.19 -6.18 1.34
CA CYS A 91 -8.19 -5.32 0.15
C CYS A 91 -9.13 -4.12 0.32
N ASP A 92 -10.32 -4.35 0.84
CA ASP A 92 -11.34 -3.32 1.06
C ASP A 92 -10.91 -2.34 2.15
N SER A 93 -10.28 -2.84 3.22
CA SER A 93 -9.67 -2.01 4.26
C SER A 93 -8.55 -1.11 3.70
N SER A 94 -7.74 -1.64 2.79
CA SER A 94 -6.70 -0.86 2.08
C SER A 94 -7.30 0.22 1.19
N ILE A 95 -8.29 -0.13 0.36
CA ILE A 95 -8.99 0.80 -0.53
C ILE A 95 -9.64 1.93 0.28
N LEU A 96 -10.36 1.58 1.35
CA LEU A 96 -11.02 2.56 2.21
C LEU A 96 -10.00 3.51 2.84
N THR A 97 -8.88 2.98 3.36
CA THR A 97 -7.82 3.79 3.97
C THR A 97 -7.24 4.79 2.97
N TYR A 98 -6.91 4.34 1.76
CA TYR A 98 -6.36 5.23 0.74
C TYR A 98 -7.36 6.26 0.23
N LYS A 99 -8.64 5.90 0.09
CA LYS A 99 -9.68 6.87 -0.32
C LYS A 99 -9.86 7.96 0.72
N ILE A 100 -10.03 7.59 2.00
CA ILE A 100 -10.13 8.55 3.10
C ILE A 100 -8.88 9.45 3.14
N TRP A 101 -7.69 8.85 2.98
CA TRP A 101 -6.46 9.61 2.99
C TRP A 101 -6.35 10.58 1.80
N LEU A 102 -6.74 10.16 0.58
CA LEU A 102 -6.76 11.06 -0.58
C LEU A 102 -7.78 12.19 -0.40
N ASP A 103 -9.00 11.86 0.04
CA ASP A 103 -10.05 12.86 0.32
C ASP A 103 -9.58 13.92 1.34
N GLU A 104 -8.70 13.53 2.27
CA GLU A 104 -8.19 14.39 3.32
C GLU A 104 -6.95 15.22 2.91
N TRP A 105 -6.07 14.66 2.08
CA TRP A 105 -4.72 15.19 1.86
C TRP A 105 -4.40 15.57 0.41
N GLU A 106 -5.16 15.08 -0.58
CA GLU A 106 -4.92 15.36 -1.99
C GLU A 106 -5.17 16.84 -2.32
N GLY A 107 -4.28 17.44 -3.11
CA GLY A 107 -4.41 18.83 -3.56
C GLY A 107 -3.98 19.89 -2.54
N LEU A 108 -3.69 19.52 -1.29
CA LEU A 108 -3.16 20.45 -0.30
C LEU A 108 -1.74 20.90 -0.65
N SER A 109 -1.50 22.21 -0.49
CA SER A 109 -0.17 22.83 -0.56
C SER A 109 0.73 22.44 0.61
N SER A 110 2.03 22.75 0.52
CA SER A 110 2.98 22.49 1.60
C SER A 110 2.62 23.25 2.89
N GLU A 111 2.09 24.45 2.75
CA GLU A 111 1.64 25.33 3.83
C GLU A 111 0.40 24.74 4.52
N GLU A 112 -0.61 24.33 3.76
CA GLU A 112 -1.83 23.72 4.30
C GLU A 112 -1.54 22.38 5.01
N VAL A 113 -0.64 21.57 4.43
CA VAL A 113 -0.15 20.33 5.07
C VAL A 113 0.55 20.65 6.40
N ALA A 114 1.41 21.67 6.42
CA ALA A 114 2.08 22.09 7.65
C ALA A 114 1.08 22.56 8.71
N ASP A 115 0.11 23.40 8.34
CA ASP A 115 -0.91 23.89 9.26
C ASP A 115 -1.76 22.76 9.84
N LYS A 116 -2.07 21.75 9.03
CA LYS A 116 -2.80 20.55 9.47
C LYS A 116 -1.99 19.63 10.39
N LEU A 117 -0.66 19.59 10.25
CA LEU A 117 0.22 18.76 11.09
C LEU A 117 0.58 19.42 12.42
N LYS A 118 0.63 20.76 12.49
CA LYS A 118 1.04 21.53 13.70
C LYS A 118 0.33 21.09 14.99
N PRO A 119 -1.00 20.82 15.00
CA PRO A 119 -1.68 20.39 16.23
C PRO A 119 -1.20 19.05 16.80
N PHE A 120 -0.57 18.21 15.98
CA PHE A 120 -0.22 16.84 16.33
C PHE A 120 1.30 16.60 16.48
N MET A 121 2.12 17.56 16.07
CA MET A 121 3.58 17.51 16.21
C MET A 121 4.04 18.68 17.08
N ASN A 122 4.44 18.40 18.32
CA ASN A 122 4.92 19.38 19.28
C ASN A 122 6.43 19.23 19.48
N GLU A 123 7.19 20.32 19.37
CA GLU A 123 8.64 20.33 19.60
C GLU A 123 9.03 19.82 21.01
N ASN A 124 8.15 20.01 22.00
CA ASN A 124 8.37 19.58 23.38
C ASN A 124 8.04 18.11 23.65
N ASP A 125 7.60 17.34 22.64
CA ASP A 125 7.38 15.90 22.79
C ASP A 125 8.72 15.20 23.13
N PRO A 126 8.78 14.41 24.23
CA PRO A 126 9.99 13.69 24.62
C PRO A 126 10.60 12.83 23.51
N ALA A 127 9.80 12.35 22.56
CA ALA A 127 10.28 11.57 21.42
C ALA A 127 11.23 12.35 20.51
N TYR A 128 11.18 13.69 20.51
CA TYR A 128 12.08 14.55 19.72
C TYR A 128 13.30 15.02 20.51
N SER A 129 13.47 14.62 21.76
CA SER A 129 14.63 15.00 22.56
C SER A 129 15.94 14.57 21.89
N GLY A 130 16.86 15.53 21.68
CA GLY A 130 18.12 15.30 20.99
C GLY A 130 18.03 15.28 19.45
N PHE A 131 16.85 15.55 18.87
CA PHE A 131 16.64 15.69 17.43
C PHE A 131 16.39 17.14 17.01
N ASN A 132 16.58 17.42 15.72
CA ASN A 132 16.20 18.72 15.14
C ASN A 132 14.73 18.66 14.69
N PHE A 133 13.83 19.19 15.52
CA PHE A 133 12.39 19.17 15.29
C PHE A 133 12.01 19.80 13.94
N ASP A 134 12.51 21.00 13.63
CA ASP A 134 12.23 21.68 12.36
C ASP A 134 12.57 20.84 11.13
N LYS A 135 13.66 20.07 11.19
CA LYS A 135 14.08 19.19 10.11
C LYS A 135 13.14 17.99 9.99
N ILE A 136 12.71 17.42 11.11
CA ILE A 136 11.74 16.31 11.15
C ILE A 136 10.38 16.77 10.64
N PHE A 137 9.90 17.92 11.11
CA PHE A 137 8.62 18.49 10.71
C PHE A 137 8.57 18.79 9.20
N ARG A 138 9.59 19.49 8.67
CA ARG A 138 9.72 19.72 7.22
C ARG A 138 9.80 18.43 6.41
N ARG A 139 10.47 17.41 6.95
CA ARG A 139 10.53 16.08 6.32
C ARG A 139 9.16 15.42 6.30
N ARG A 140 8.37 15.50 7.37
CA ARG A 140 7.00 14.97 7.42
C ARG A 140 6.10 15.66 6.41
N VAL A 141 6.13 16.99 6.32
CA VAL A 141 5.41 17.75 5.28
C VAL A 141 5.78 17.26 3.88
N LYS A 142 7.08 17.16 3.58
CA LYS A 142 7.56 16.64 2.30
C LYS A 142 7.08 15.21 2.01
N ASN A 143 7.04 14.35 3.03
CA ASN A 143 6.57 12.98 2.89
C ASN A 143 5.07 12.93 2.53
N ILE A 144 4.24 13.78 3.14
CA ILE A 144 2.81 13.89 2.82
C ILE A 144 2.60 14.40 1.39
N ILE A 145 3.32 15.46 0.97
CA ILE A 145 3.26 15.98 -0.41
C ILE A 145 3.64 14.89 -1.42
N THR A 146 4.70 14.12 -1.13
CA THR A 146 5.09 12.98 -1.98
C THR A 146 4.03 11.89 -2.00
N ALA A 147 3.37 11.64 -0.87
CA ALA A 147 2.35 10.62 -0.73
C ALA A 147 1.07 10.95 -1.51
N GLN A 148 0.75 12.22 -1.78
CA GLN A 148 -0.44 12.60 -2.57
C GLN A 148 -0.47 11.84 -3.92
N TYR A 149 0.67 11.79 -4.61
CA TYR A 149 0.80 11.10 -5.89
C TYR A 149 0.99 9.58 -5.74
N GLU A 150 1.79 9.16 -4.76
CA GLU A 150 2.11 7.74 -4.58
C GLU A 150 0.90 6.95 -4.04
N THR A 151 -0.01 7.58 -3.29
CA THR A 151 -1.21 6.91 -2.76
C THR A 151 -2.19 6.55 -3.87
N ALA A 152 -2.37 7.37 -4.90
CA ALA A 152 -3.19 7.00 -6.07
C ALA A 152 -2.65 5.73 -6.77
N ARG A 153 -1.32 5.61 -6.91
CA ARG A 153 -0.67 4.39 -7.44
C ARG A 153 -0.89 3.19 -6.53
N ARG A 154 -0.78 3.36 -5.21
CA ARG A 154 -1.06 2.27 -4.25
C ARG A 154 -2.52 1.82 -4.29
N LEU A 155 -3.45 2.76 -4.43
CA LEU A 155 -4.87 2.48 -4.59
C LEU A 155 -5.13 1.68 -5.88
N SER A 156 -4.45 2.02 -6.99
CA SER A 156 -4.46 1.22 -8.22
C SER A 156 -4.03 -0.24 -7.98
N VAL A 157 -2.98 -0.46 -7.17
CA VAL A 157 -2.54 -1.82 -6.82
C VAL A 157 -3.61 -2.56 -6.01
N SER A 158 -4.25 -1.92 -5.03
CA SER A 158 -5.34 -2.56 -4.28
C SER A 158 -6.53 -2.92 -5.17
N TYR A 159 -6.95 -2.05 -6.09
CA TYR A 159 -7.99 -2.43 -7.06
C TYR A 159 -7.56 -3.57 -7.99
N THR A 160 -6.27 -3.66 -8.31
CA THR A 160 -5.73 -4.79 -9.10
C THR A 160 -5.80 -6.10 -8.32
N ASN A 161 -5.48 -6.08 -7.02
CA ASN A 161 -5.64 -7.23 -6.14
C ASN A 161 -7.10 -7.65 -6.06
N LYS A 162 -8.03 -6.71 -5.84
CA LYS A 162 -9.47 -6.95 -5.82
C LYS A 162 -9.97 -7.61 -7.11
N GLY A 163 -9.57 -7.06 -8.26
CA GLY A 163 -9.90 -7.65 -9.56
C GLY A 163 -9.32 -9.06 -9.75
N THR A 164 -8.11 -9.31 -9.24
CA THR A 164 -7.49 -10.65 -9.26
C THR A 164 -8.28 -11.65 -8.42
N ILE A 165 -8.70 -11.27 -7.20
CA ILE A 165 -9.52 -12.11 -6.34
C ILE A 165 -10.83 -12.49 -7.04
N PHE A 166 -11.55 -11.52 -7.63
CA PHE A 166 -12.79 -11.80 -8.37
C PHE A 166 -12.60 -12.77 -9.54
N ARG A 167 -11.47 -12.67 -10.28
CA ARG A 167 -11.15 -13.66 -11.34
C ARG A 167 -11.08 -15.09 -10.78
N HIS A 168 -10.48 -15.26 -9.60
CA HIS A 168 -10.35 -16.56 -8.96
C HIS A 168 -11.62 -17.02 -8.24
N LEU A 169 -12.59 -16.12 -8.02
CA LEU A 169 -13.95 -16.44 -7.57
C LEU A 169 -14.93 -16.67 -8.73
N TYR A 170 -14.47 -16.69 -9.98
CA TYR A 170 -15.30 -16.83 -11.19
C TYR A 170 -16.31 -15.68 -11.40
N GLU A 171 -15.94 -14.46 -11.00
CA GLU A 171 -16.72 -13.24 -11.20
C GLU A 171 -16.04 -12.28 -12.19
N PRO A 172 -16.08 -12.56 -13.50
CA PRO A 172 -15.33 -11.80 -14.50
C PRO A 172 -15.81 -10.35 -14.66
N ASP A 173 -17.10 -10.09 -14.48
CA ASP A 173 -17.66 -8.74 -14.59
C ASP A 173 -17.18 -7.85 -13.44
N SER A 174 -17.24 -8.35 -12.21
CA SER A 174 -16.66 -7.70 -11.02
C SER A 174 -15.17 -7.43 -11.23
N ALA A 175 -14.43 -8.43 -11.72
CA ALA A 175 -13.00 -8.28 -12.00
C ALA A 175 -12.71 -7.17 -13.01
N LEU A 176 -13.48 -7.09 -14.10
CA LEU A 176 -13.32 -6.09 -15.14
C LEU A 176 -13.53 -4.67 -14.61
N VAL A 177 -14.54 -4.46 -13.75
CA VAL A 177 -14.80 -3.16 -13.12
C VAL A 177 -13.57 -2.69 -12.33
N TYR A 178 -13.04 -3.53 -11.44
CA TYR A 178 -11.92 -3.12 -10.59
C TYR A 178 -10.60 -2.98 -11.35
N VAL A 179 -10.36 -3.80 -12.38
CA VAL A 179 -9.19 -3.64 -13.25
C VAL A 179 -9.24 -2.32 -14.01
N ARG A 180 -10.42 -1.90 -14.49
CA ARG A 180 -10.60 -0.59 -15.14
C ARG A 180 -10.38 0.56 -14.16
N MET A 181 -10.89 0.45 -12.93
CA MET A 181 -10.62 1.44 -11.87
C MET A 181 -9.13 1.53 -11.53
N ALA A 182 -8.42 0.40 -11.51
CA ALA A 182 -6.97 0.40 -11.31
C ALA A 182 -6.25 1.19 -12.41
N LEU A 183 -6.61 0.94 -13.68
CA LEU A 183 -6.00 1.60 -14.84
C LEU A 183 -6.37 3.08 -14.96
N SER A 184 -7.55 3.50 -14.48
CA SER A 184 -7.92 4.92 -14.46
C SER A 184 -7.11 5.73 -13.45
N LEU A 185 -6.63 5.09 -12.37
CA LEU A 185 -5.75 5.73 -11.38
C LEU A 185 -4.27 5.69 -11.79
N TRP A 186 -3.85 4.60 -12.42
CA TRP A 186 -2.48 4.44 -12.87
C TRP A 186 -2.45 3.62 -14.16
N GLU A 187 -2.39 4.33 -15.28
CA GLU A 187 -2.42 3.72 -16.60
C GLU A 187 -1.24 2.78 -16.87
N ASP A 188 -0.13 2.89 -16.13
CA ASP A 188 1.05 2.03 -16.28
C ASP A 188 1.08 0.82 -15.35
N ASN A 189 -0.02 0.55 -14.64
CA ASN A 189 -0.15 -0.64 -13.81
C ASN A 189 -0.13 -1.91 -14.68
N ARG A 190 1.05 -2.52 -14.83
CA ARG A 190 1.26 -3.68 -15.70
C ARG A 190 0.44 -4.90 -15.28
N THR A 191 0.30 -5.14 -13.99
CA THR A 191 -0.52 -6.25 -13.48
C THR A 191 -1.98 -6.05 -13.85
N ALA A 192 -2.51 -4.83 -13.74
CA ALA A 192 -3.85 -4.50 -14.21
C ALA A 192 -3.99 -4.66 -15.73
N LYS A 193 -3.02 -4.19 -16.54
CA LYS A 193 -3.00 -4.42 -18.00
C LYS A 193 -3.03 -5.91 -18.35
N SER A 194 -2.23 -6.71 -17.65
CA SER A 194 -2.17 -8.15 -17.84
C SER A 194 -3.50 -8.82 -17.48
N ASN A 195 -4.12 -8.43 -16.36
CA ASN A 195 -5.43 -8.94 -15.96
C ASN A 195 -6.52 -8.56 -16.97
N LEU A 196 -6.50 -7.32 -17.47
CA LEU A 196 -7.42 -6.86 -18.51
C LEU A 196 -7.28 -7.68 -19.79
N SER A 197 -6.05 -7.89 -20.26
CA SER A 197 -5.79 -8.70 -21.46
C SER A 197 -6.39 -10.09 -21.33
N VAL A 198 -6.14 -10.78 -20.21
CA VAL A 198 -6.68 -12.13 -19.96
C VAL A 198 -8.20 -12.15 -19.88
N LEU A 199 -8.82 -11.15 -19.23
CA LEU A 199 -10.28 -11.02 -19.16
C LEU A 199 -10.91 -10.82 -20.56
N MET A 200 -10.18 -10.20 -21.48
CA MET A 200 -10.62 -9.97 -22.86
C MET A 200 -10.23 -11.12 -23.82
N GLY A 201 -9.75 -12.26 -23.30
CA GLY A 201 -9.35 -13.42 -24.10
C GLY A 201 -7.96 -13.31 -24.74
N GLY A 202 -7.14 -12.34 -24.32
CA GLY A 202 -5.76 -12.17 -24.75
C GLY A 202 -4.72 -12.80 -23.82
N GLU A 203 -3.44 -12.64 -24.19
CA GLU A 203 -2.30 -13.14 -23.43
C GLU A 203 -1.86 -12.18 -22.30
N PRO A 204 -1.30 -12.68 -21.18
CA PRO A 204 -0.69 -11.85 -20.15
C PRO A 204 0.37 -10.90 -20.71
N VAL A 205 0.39 -9.65 -20.24
CA VAL A 205 1.36 -8.64 -20.70
C VAL A 205 2.74 -8.95 -20.11
N LYS A 206 3.67 -9.38 -20.95
CA LYS A 206 5.05 -9.67 -20.54
C LYS A 206 5.84 -8.37 -20.29
N PRO A 207 6.77 -8.35 -19.32
CA PRO A 207 7.72 -7.25 -19.18
C PRO A 207 8.51 -7.09 -20.49
N LYS A 208 8.60 -5.86 -21.02
CA LYS A 208 9.57 -5.57 -22.09
C LYS A 208 10.97 -5.72 -21.49
N LEU A 209 11.89 -6.33 -22.23
CA LEU A 209 13.27 -6.58 -21.76
C LEU A 209 13.91 -5.30 -21.20
N ILE A 210 13.70 -4.16 -21.86
CA ILE A 210 14.21 -2.85 -21.43
C ILE A 210 13.57 -2.40 -20.10
N GLU A 211 12.27 -2.57 -19.89
CA GLU A 211 11.61 -2.21 -18.61
C GLU A 211 11.99 -3.15 -17.46
N SER A 212 12.46 -4.37 -17.77
CA SER A 212 13.00 -5.30 -16.79
C SER A 212 14.43 -4.95 -16.38
N LEU A 213 15.21 -4.38 -17.32
CA LEU A 213 16.59 -3.95 -17.08
C LEU A 213 16.65 -2.51 -16.51
N PHE A 214 15.65 -1.69 -16.86
CA PHE A 214 15.49 -0.29 -16.47
C PHE A 214 14.02 -0.01 -16.16
N PRO A 215 13.54 -0.35 -14.96
CA PRO A 215 12.20 0.04 -14.52
C PRO A 215 12.07 1.56 -14.70
N PRO A 216 10.99 2.07 -15.31
CA PRO A 216 10.83 3.51 -15.48
C PRO A 216 10.95 4.18 -14.12
N ASP A 217 11.80 5.21 -14.03
CA ASP A 217 11.96 5.99 -12.82
C ASP A 217 10.59 6.43 -12.32
N ARG A 218 10.40 6.41 -11.00
CA ARG A 218 9.24 7.08 -10.38
C ARG A 218 9.28 8.51 -10.89
N LYS A 219 8.37 8.90 -11.80
CA LYS A 219 8.33 10.25 -12.38
C LYS A 219 8.50 11.27 -11.25
N LYS A 220 9.65 11.94 -11.22
CA LYS A 220 9.87 13.15 -10.45
C LYS A 220 9.30 14.27 -11.32
N ASN A 221 8.06 14.65 -11.06
CA ASN A 221 7.55 15.95 -11.48
C ASN A 221 7.57 16.85 -10.25
#